data_AF-A0A7R9FX01-F1
#
_entry.id   AF-A0A7R9FX01-F1
#
_cell.length_a   1.000
_cell.length_b   1.000
_cell.length_c   1.000
_cell.angle_alpha   90.00
_cell.angle_beta   90.00
_cell.angle_gamma   90.00
#
_symmetry.space_group_name_H-M   'P 1'
#
loop_
_entity.id
_entity.type
_entity.pdbx_description
1 polymer ?
#
loop_
_entity_poly.entity_id
_entity_poly.type
_entity_poly.pdbx_seq_one_letter_code
_entity_poly.pdbx_strand_id
1 'polypeptide(L)'
;MKALLKDESLDAPEAALKAARHNVDRIMANVEKAANKLETERKRSRIVDKYWKMVEESRKHFRTLGEDRIRVALEEAGKGIDRALVNAQVEMELEKELRHVNIEFQNKILKLQAENDQELRKQLKLQQEIHSDHMADVIKVKEHEAERQFLRRLDEKLAEEQAKFKTRLASMLGRLKGIDAALKARASADKGAHKSQVLWSACQALAMSLKVVKGNVPWHEQLRPLTCEISAINSAASADDEFVSAVLNGIPREAVQRGVYPETALRERFLKIEREARRLALVPDTGASLPVYFLSYLQSFFLIPNVRTISQAELGDEPVSFEELDTYDILLRARYWVDRGDFARALGYMNLLHGAARSIARDWMAETRILLETQQAATALITHAAAIGLLYL
;
A
#
# COMPACT_ATOMS: atom_id res chain seq x y z
N MET A 1 -19.46 -60.92 -5.44
CA MET A 1 -18.61 -59.79 -4.98
C MET A 1 -17.11 -60.07 -5.09
N LYS A 2 -16.55 -61.16 -4.53
CA LYS A 2 -15.10 -61.47 -4.67
C LYS A 2 -14.60 -61.59 -6.11
N ALA A 3 -15.44 -62.08 -7.04
CA ALA A 3 -15.10 -62.19 -8.45
C ALA A 3 -15.00 -60.81 -9.15
N LEU A 4 -15.81 -59.84 -8.73
CA LEU A 4 -15.84 -58.49 -9.32
C LEU A 4 -14.62 -57.65 -8.91
N LEU A 5 -13.99 -57.92 -7.77
CA LEU A 5 -12.79 -57.21 -7.29
C LEU A 5 -11.46 -57.85 -7.75
N LYS A 6 -11.53 -58.95 -8.50
CA LYS A 6 -10.40 -59.65 -9.12
C LYS A 6 -10.26 -59.38 -10.62
N ASP A 7 -11.21 -58.65 -11.19
CA ASP A 7 -11.18 -58.24 -12.59
C ASP A 7 -10.12 -57.13 -12.77
N GLU A 8 -9.14 -57.33 -13.65
CA GLU A 8 -8.01 -56.40 -13.88
C GLU A 8 -8.43 -55.13 -14.65
N SER A 9 -9.72 -55.00 -15.00
CA SER A 9 -10.29 -53.88 -15.76
C SER A 9 -10.78 -52.70 -14.92
N LEU A 10 -10.56 -52.70 -13.59
CA LEU A 10 -11.02 -51.67 -12.67
C LEU A 10 -9.98 -50.54 -12.48
N ASP A 11 -10.21 -49.41 -13.13
CA ASP A 11 -9.38 -48.19 -13.06
C ASP A 11 -9.63 -47.43 -11.75
N ALA A 12 -9.01 -47.89 -10.65
CA ALA A 12 -9.13 -47.29 -9.32
C ALA A 12 -7.79 -47.35 -8.55
N PRO A 13 -7.48 -46.35 -7.70
CA PRO A 13 -6.22 -46.30 -6.97
C PRO A 13 -6.03 -47.54 -6.08
N GLU A 14 -4.83 -48.11 -6.10
CA GLU A 14 -4.48 -49.40 -5.47
C GLU A 14 -4.84 -49.46 -3.97
N ALA A 15 -4.74 -48.32 -3.27
CA ALA A 15 -5.13 -48.17 -1.88
C ALA A 15 -6.65 -48.33 -1.66
N ALA A 16 -7.48 -47.84 -2.58
CA ALA A 16 -8.92 -47.98 -2.53
C ALA A 16 -9.36 -49.42 -2.84
N LEU A 17 -8.71 -50.09 -3.80
CA LEU A 17 -8.93 -51.51 -4.09
C LEU A 17 -8.56 -52.40 -2.90
N LYS A 18 -7.45 -52.10 -2.21
CA LYS A 18 -7.03 -52.81 -0.99
C LYS A 18 -8.02 -52.62 0.16
N ALA A 19 -8.52 -51.40 0.37
CA ALA A 19 -9.53 -51.10 1.37
C ALA A 19 -10.88 -51.78 1.05
N ALA A 20 -11.28 -51.80 -0.23
CA ALA A 20 -12.50 -52.48 -0.69
C ALA A 20 -12.41 -54.00 -0.48
N ARG A 21 -11.27 -54.62 -0.80
CA ARG A 21 -11.03 -56.06 -0.54
C ARG A 21 -11.13 -56.38 0.95
N HIS A 22 -10.49 -55.58 1.80
CA HIS A 22 -10.56 -55.75 3.25
C HIS A 22 -11.99 -55.62 3.80
N ASN A 23 -12.76 -54.65 3.30
CA ASN A 23 -14.17 -54.49 3.69
C ASN A 23 -15.04 -55.67 3.23
N VAL A 24 -14.84 -56.17 2.01
CA VAL A 24 -15.56 -57.33 1.50
C VAL A 24 -15.22 -58.60 2.28
N ASP A 25 -13.95 -58.81 2.64
CA ASP A 25 -13.56 -59.94 3.51
C ASP A 25 -14.21 -59.85 4.90
N ARG A 26 -14.28 -58.64 5.48
CA ARG A 26 -14.96 -58.41 6.76
C ARG A 26 -16.47 -58.67 6.68
N ILE A 27 -17.12 -58.24 5.60
CA ILE A 27 -18.54 -58.49 5.36
C ILE A 27 -18.79 -59.99 5.19
N MET A 28 -17.98 -60.69 4.39
CA MET A 28 -18.09 -62.14 4.20
C MET A 28 -17.90 -62.91 5.52
N ALA A 29 -16.92 -62.54 6.34
CA ALA A 29 -16.70 -63.15 7.64
C ALA A 29 -17.91 -62.93 8.59
N ASN A 30 -18.55 -61.78 8.52
CA ASN A 30 -19.77 -61.50 9.28
C ASN A 30 -20.98 -62.31 8.76
N VAL A 31 -21.11 -62.46 7.44
CA VAL A 31 -22.16 -63.28 6.81
C VAL A 31 -21.97 -64.76 7.16
N GLU A 32 -20.74 -65.28 7.13
CA GLU A 32 -20.44 -66.66 7.55
C GLU A 32 -20.74 -66.89 9.04
N LYS A 33 -20.38 -65.93 9.91
CA LYS A 33 -20.75 -65.99 11.34
C LYS A 33 -22.28 -65.99 11.53
N ALA A 34 -23.00 -65.17 10.76
CA ALA A 34 -24.46 -65.13 10.80
C ALA A 34 -25.09 -66.43 10.28
N ALA A 35 -24.57 -66.99 9.19
CA ALA A 35 -25.01 -68.26 8.63
C ALA A 35 -24.77 -69.43 9.60
N ASN A 36 -23.61 -69.48 10.24
CA ASN A 36 -23.29 -70.48 11.27
C ASN A 36 -24.21 -70.36 12.48
N LYS A 37 -24.48 -69.14 12.95
CA LYS A 37 -25.47 -68.91 14.03
C LYS A 37 -26.87 -69.40 13.62
N LEU A 38 -27.31 -69.08 12.40
CA LEU A 38 -28.62 -69.49 11.90
C LEU A 38 -28.70 -71.02 11.71
N GLU A 39 -27.63 -71.69 11.30
CA GLU A 39 -27.53 -73.14 11.29
C GLU A 39 -27.59 -73.75 12.70
N THR A 40 -26.92 -73.15 13.69
CA THR A 40 -26.98 -73.62 15.08
C THR A 40 -28.38 -73.46 15.66
N GLU A 41 -29.06 -72.35 15.39
CA GLU A 41 -30.44 -72.11 15.80
C GLU A 41 -31.43 -73.04 15.07
N ARG A 42 -31.20 -73.33 13.77
CA ARG A 42 -31.96 -74.37 13.04
C ARG A 42 -31.75 -75.76 13.64
N LYS A 43 -30.53 -76.12 14.04
CA LYS A 43 -30.24 -77.40 14.72
C LYS A 43 -30.89 -77.46 16.10
N ARG A 44 -31.01 -76.33 16.81
CA ARG A 44 -31.77 -76.21 18.08
C ARG A 44 -33.28 -76.30 17.86
N SER A 45 -33.81 -75.72 16.80
CA SER A 45 -35.22 -75.86 16.41
C SER A 45 -35.58 -77.32 16.08
N ARG A 46 -34.68 -78.08 15.45
CA ARG A 46 -34.83 -79.54 15.23
C ARG A 46 -34.94 -80.36 16.53
N ILE A 47 -34.56 -79.81 17.68
CA ILE A 47 -34.76 -80.48 18.97
C ILE A 47 -36.27 -80.64 19.22
N VAL A 48 -37.09 -79.65 18.87
CA VAL A 48 -38.56 -79.71 18.94
C VAL A 48 -39.08 -80.83 18.04
N ASP A 49 -38.60 -80.93 16.80
CA ASP A 49 -38.96 -81.99 15.85
C ASP A 49 -38.53 -83.39 16.34
N LYS A 50 -37.35 -83.48 16.97
CA LYS A 50 -36.80 -84.74 17.49
C LYS A 50 -37.59 -85.24 18.69
N TYR A 51 -38.01 -84.35 19.59
CA TYR A 51 -38.88 -84.72 20.71
C TYR A 51 -40.31 -85.02 20.25
N TRP A 52 -40.82 -84.33 19.23
CA TRP A 52 -42.12 -84.66 18.63
C TRP A 52 -42.16 -86.08 18.08
N LYS A 53 -41.10 -86.51 17.36
CA LYS A 53 -40.97 -87.89 16.88
C LYS A 53 -40.93 -88.93 18.01
N MET A 54 -40.17 -88.67 19.08
CA MET A 54 -40.07 -89.58 20.23
C MET A 54 -41.41 -89.71 20.99
N VAL A 55 -42.19 -88.63 21.04
CA VAL A 55 -43.57 -88.64 21.58
C VAL A 55 -44.51 -89.43 20.67
N GLU A 56 -44.39 -89.28 19.35
CA GLU A 56 -45.19 -90.02 18.39
C GLU A 56 -44.90 -91.53 18.43
N GLU A 57 -43.62 -91.90 18.61
CA GLU A 57 -43.18 -93.28 18.84
C GLU A 57 -43.70 -93.84 20.17
N SER A 58 -43.64 -93.06 21.26
CA SER A 58 -44.17 -93.47 22.56
C SER A 58 -45.68 -93.66 22.53
N ARG A 59 -46.43 -92.76 21.87
CA ARG A 59 -47.89 -92.90 21.68
C ARG A 59 -48.26 -94.14 20.88
N LYS A 60 -47.49 -94.48 19.85
CA LYS A 60 -47.67 -95.73 19.09
C LYS A 60 -47.39 -96.95 19.97
N HIS A 61 -46.32 -96.91 20.75
CA HIS A 61 -45.94 -98.00 21.66
C HIS A 61 -47.01 -98.27 22.73
N PHE A 62 -47.59 -97.23 23.35
CA PHE A 62 -48.67 -97.42 24.32
C PHE A 62 -49.99 -97.90 23.71
N ARG A 63 -50.29 -97.54 22.45
CA ARG A 63 -51.44 -98.12 21.72
C ARG A 63 -51.25 -99.61 21.48
N THR A 64 -50.08 -100.02 20.97
CA THR A 64 -49.79 -101.44 20.74
C THR A 64 -49.76 -102.22 22.06
N LEU A 65 -49.21 -101.66 23.13
CA LEU A 65 -49.22 -102.29 24.45
C LEU A 65 -50.65 -102.45 25.02
N GLY A 66 -51.52 -101.49 24.74
CA GLY A 66 -52.95 -101.56 25.08
C GLY A 66 -53.67 -102.66 24.30
N GLU A 67 -53.44 -102.73 22.99
CA GLU A 67 -53.98 -103.79 22.11
C GLU A 67 -53.51 -105.18 22.55
N ASP A 68 -52.23 -105.34 22.89
CA ASP A 68 -51.65 -106.60 23.36
C ASP A 68 -52.20 -107.02 24.73
N ARG A 69 -52.37 -106.06 25.67
CA ARG A 69 -52.99 -106.33 26.99
C ARG A 69 -54.46 -106.70 26.86
N ILE A 70 -55.20 -106.08 25.94
CA ILE A 70 -56.58 -106.46 25.61
C ILE A 70 -56.62 -107.90 25.06
N ARG A 71 -55.64 -108.27 24.22
CA ARG A 71 -55.52 -109.61 23.64
C ARG A 71 -55.23 -110.69 24.69
N VAL A 72 -54.31 -110.43 25.62
CA VAL A 72 -53.99 -111.35 26.74
C VAL A 72 -55.16 -111.46 27.73
N ALA A 73 -55.83 -110.34 28.06
CA ALA A 73 -57.04 -110.36 28.90
C ALA A 73 -58.23 -111.10 28.24
N LEU A 74 -58.30 -111.13 26.90
CA LEU A 74 -59.27 -111.90 26.13
C LEU A 74 -58.97 -113.41 26.14
N GLU A 75 -57.71 -113.82 26.23
CA GLU A 75 -57.28 -115.23 26.29
C GLU A 75 -57.41 -115.82 27.71
N GLU A 76 -57.23 -115.01 28.77
CA GLU A 76 -57.39 -115.47 30.16
C GLU A 76 -58.86 -115.49 30.65
N ALA A 77 -59.79 -114.83 29.97
CA ALA A 77 -61.21 -114.79 30.35
C ALA A 77 -62.04 -115.95 29.76
N GLY A 78 -61.85 -117.15 30.29
CA GLY A 78 -62.72 -118.31 30.06
C GLY A 78 -64.03 -118.23 30.85
N LYS A 79 -65.16 -118.10 30.13
CA LYS A 79 -66.58 -118.32 30.55
C LYS A 79 -67.05 -117.57 31.82
N GLY A 80 -67.77 -116.46 31.61
CA GLY A 80 -68.84 -116.03 32.54
C GLY A 80 -68.74 -114.65 33.20
N ILE A 81 -67.95 -113.70 32.68
CA ILE A 81 -67.90 -112.32 33.19
C ILE A 81 -67.95 -111.33 32.02
N ASP A 82 -68.67 -110.22 32.20
CA ASP A 82 -69.02 -109.21 31.20
C ASP A 82 -67.80 -108.58 30.50
N ARG A 83 -67.61 -108.95 29.23
CA ARG A 83 -66.56 -108.43 28.31
C ARG A 83 -66.48 -106.91 28.25
N ALA A 84 -67.58 -106.20 28.52
CA ALA A 84 -67.63 -104.74 28.52
C ALA A 84 -66.93 -104.13 29.75
N LEU A 85 -66.96 -104.80 30.91
CA LEU A 85 -66.44 -104.26 32.17
C LEU A 85 -64.90 -104.27 32.20
N VAL A 86 -64.29 -105.35 31.69
CA VAL A 86 -62.83 -105.50 31.60
C VAL A 86 -62.25 -104.50 30.59
N ASN A 87 -62.89 -104.34 29.43
CA ASN A 87 -62.49 -103.35 28.43
C ASN A 87 -62.61 -101.92 28.98
N ALA A 88 -63.71 -101.59 29.66
CA ALA A 88 -63.90 -100.27 30.27
C ALA A 88 -62.86 -99.97 31.37
N GLN A 89 -62.47 -100.96 32.17
CA GLN A 89 -61.45 -100.78 33.21
C GLN A 89 -60.06 -100.54 32.61
N VAL A 90 -59.69 -101.28 31.57
CA VAL A 90 -58.39 -101.11 30.87
C VAL A 90 -58.35 -99.79 30.10
N GLU A 91 -59.44 -99.40 29.43
CA GLU A 91 -59.56 -98.09 28.79
C GLU A 91 -59.46 -96.95 29.81
N MET A 92 -60.08 -97.08 30.98
CA MET A 92 -60.00 -96.08 32.05
C MET A 92 -58.57 -95.93 32.61
N GLU A 93 -57.85 -97.02 32.85
CA GLU A 93 -56.45 -96.96 33.29
C GLU A 93 -55.53 -96.41 32.19
N LEU A 94 -55.75 -96.78 30.92
CA LEU A 94 -55.00 -96.23 29.79
C LEU A 94 -55.22 -94.73 29.63
N GLU A 95 -56.46 -94.26 29.80
CA GLU A 95 -56.79 -92.83 29.78
C GLU A 95 -56.17 -92.07 30.96
N LYS A 96 -56.02 -92.69 32.13
CA LYS A 96 -55.33 -92.08 33.28
C LYS A 96 -53.84 -91.91 32.99
N GLU A 97 -53.18 -92.94 32.48
CA GLU A 97 -51.76 -92.89 32.11
C GLU A 97 -51.50 -91.89 30.97
N LEU A 98 -52.35 -91.87 29.94
CA LEU A 98 -52.28 -90.88 28.87
C LEU A 98 -52.45 -89.45 29.39
N ARG A 99 -53.39 -89.23 30.32
CA ARG A 99 -53.57 -87.93 30.99
C ARG A 99 -52.34 -87.56 31.82
N HIS A 100 -51.79 -88.51 32.58
CA HIS A 100 -50.58 -88.29 33.38
C HIS A 100 -49.39 -87.87 32.52
N VAL A 101 -49.10 -88.63 31.45
CA VAL A 101 -48.02 -88.31 30.51
C VAL A 101 -48.26 -86.96 29.81
N ASN A 102 -49.51 -86.65 29.45
CA ASN A 102 -49.85 -85.37 28.84
C ASN A 102 -49.64 -84.18 29.81
N ILE A 103 -49.99 -84.35 31.09
CA ILE A 103 -49.76 -83.34 32.13
C ILE A 103 -48.25 -83.14 32.37
N GLU A 104 -47.48 -84.22 32.49
CA GLU A 104 -46.02 -84.15 32.63
C GLU A 104 -45.37 -83.47 31.43
N PHE A 105 -45.86 -83.73 30.22
CA PHE A 105 -45.40 -83.11 28.99
C PHE A 105 -45.69 -81.61 28.94
N GLN A 106 -46.93 -81.20 29.23
CA GLN A 106 -47.30 -79.79 29.33
C GLN A 106 -46.43 -79.07 30.38
N ASN A 107 -46.20 -79.70 31.53
CA ASN A 107 -45.31 -79.19 32.56
C ASN A 107 -43.86 -79.04 32.06
N LYS A 108 -43.37 -79.98 31.25
CA LYS A 108 -42.00 -79.94 30.71
C LYS A 108 -41.84 -78.89 29.61
N ILE A 109 -42.86 -78.70 28.76
CA ILE A 109 -42.90 -77.59 27.79
C ILE A 109 -42.86 -76.26 28.52
N LEU A 110 -43.72 -76.07 29.53
CA LEU A 110 -43.78 -74.82 30.28
C LEU A 110 -42.46 -74.52 30.99
N LYS A 111 -41.81 -75.53 31.57
CA LYS A 111 -40.47 -75.40 32.15
C LYS A 111 -39.42 -74.97 31.12
N LEU A 112 -39.38 -75.61 29.96
CA LEU A 112 -38.43 -75.28 28.90
C LEU A 112 -38.69 -73.89 28.30
N GLN A 113 -39.95 -73.49 28.13
CA GLN A 113 -40.32 -72.15 27.71
C GLN A 113 -39.87 -71.11 28.74
N ALA A 114 -40.10 -71.35 30.03
CA ALA A 114 -39.66 -70.46 31.09
C ALA A 114 -38.12 -70.35 31.17
N GLU A 115 -37.39 -71.45 31.01
CA GLU A 115 -35.93 -71.47 30.97
C GLU A 115 -35.38 -70.72 29.75
N ASN A 116 -35.97 -70.94 28.57
CA ASN A 116 -35.58 -70.27 27.34
C ASN A 116 -35.89 -68.76 27.39
N ASP A 117 -37.04 -68.37 27.94
CA ASP A 117 -37.40 -66.97 28.14
C ASP A 117 -36.46 -66.29 29.14
N GLN A 118 -36.07 -66.98 30.21
CA GLN A 118 -35.07 -66.48 31.15
C GLN A 118 -33.71 -66.30 30.49
N GLU A 119 -33.26 -67.27 29.71
CA GLU A 119 -31.98 -67.20 29.00
C GLU A 119 -31.98 -66.11 27.93
N LEU A 120 -33.06 -65.97 27.17
CA LEU A 120 -33.24 -64.90 26.19
C LEU A 120 -33.21 -63.52 26.87
N ARG A 121 -33.89 -63.36 28.01
CA ARG A 121 -33.83 -62.11 28.79
C ARG A 121 -32.42 -61.80 29.28
N LYS A 122 -31.66 -62.81 29.73
CA LYS A 122 -30.25 -62.62 30.13
C LYS A 122 -29.39 -62.17 28.95
N GLN A 123 -29.54 -62.81 27.80
CA GLN A 123 -28.79 -62.46 26.60
C GLN A 123 -29.14 -61.07 26.08
N LEU A 124 -30.42 -60.68 26.10
CA LEU A 124 -30.85 -59.33 25.75
C LEU A 124 -30.26 -58.27 26.68
N LYS A 125 -30.23 -58.52 28.00
CA LYS A 125 -29.62 -57.62 28.97
C LYS A 125 -28.12 -57.46 28.73
N LEU A 126 -27.40 -58.57 28.57
CA LEU A 126 -25.97 -58.55 28.28
C LEU A 126 -25.70 -57.81 26.95
N GLN A 127 -26.53 -58.03 25.93
CA GLN A 127 -26.42 -57.32 24.65
C GLN A 127 -26.67 -55.82 24.81
N GLN A 128 -27.64 -55.42 25.63
CA GLN A 128 -27.92 -54.00 25.93
C GLN A 128 -26.74 -53.35 26.68
N GLU A 129 -26.16 -54.03 27.67
CA GLU A 129 -24.99 -53.55 28.41
C GLU A 129 -23.78 -53.40 27.48
N ILE A 130 -23.44 -54.44 26.72
CA ILE A 130 -22.35 -54.39 25.73
C ILE A 130 -22.59 -53.28 24.70
N HIS A 131 -23.82 -53.12 24.23
CA HIS A 131 -24.17 -52.07 23.29
C HIS A 131 -24.04 -50.67 23.92
N SER A 132 -24.48 -50.50 25.16
CA SER A 132 -24.32 -49.26 25.93
C SER A 132 -22.85 -48.89 26.09
N ASP A 133 -22.02 -49.85 26.51
CA ASP A 133 -20.57 -49.66 26.67
C ASP A 133 -19.90 -49.32 25.34
N HIS A 134 -20.25 -50.05 24.27
CA HIS A 134 -19.74 -49.76 22.94
C HIS A 134 -20.12 -48.35 22.45
N MET A 135 -21.36 -47.91 22.70
CA MET A 135 -21.78 -46.54 22.37
C MET A 135 -21.01 -45.50 23.19
N ALA A 136 -20.80 -45.73 24.48
CA ALA A 136 -20.01 -44.83 25.32
C ALA A 136 -18.57 -44.68 24.80
N ASP A 137 -17.94 -45.79 24.39
CA ASP A 137 -16.59 -45.76 23.83
C ASP A 137 -16.55 -45.04 22.46
N VAL A 138 -17.53 -45.29 21.59
CA VAL A 138 -17.64 -44.59 20.30
C VAL A 138 -17.82 -43.09 20.51
N ILE A 139 -18.66 -42.67 21.47
CA ILE A 139 -18.87 -41.26 21.80
C ILE A 139 -17.57 -40.62 22.27
N LYS A 140 -16.83 -41.24 23.19
CA LYS A 140 -15.53 -40.72 23.67
C LYS A 140 -14.52 -40.55 22.54
N VAL A 141 -14.43 -41.53 21.64
CA VAL A 141 -13.53 -41.42 20.48
C VAL A 141 -13.97 -40.29 19.55
N LYS A 142 -15.28 -40.12 19.32
CA LYS A 142 -15.83 -39.04 18.49
C LYS A 142 -15.64 -37.67 19.12
N GLU A 143 -15.76 -37.55 20.43
CA GLU A 143 -15.48 -36.33 21.18
C GLU A 143 -14.02 -35.91 21.01
N HIS A 144 -13.08 -36.83 21.24
CA HIS A 144 -11.65 -36.56 21.00
C HIS A 144 -11.31 -36.29 19.54
N GLU A 145 -12.01 -36.90 18.57
CA GLU A 145 -11.86 -36.56 17.16
C GLU A 145 -12.38 -35.15 16.87
N ALA A 146 -13.54 -34.78 17.40
CA ALA A 146 -14.13 -33.45 17.24
C ALA A 146 -13.27 -32.36 17.88
N GLU A 147 -12.76 -32.59 19.09
CA GLU A 147 -11.86 -31.68 19.79
C GLU A 147 -10.55 -31.49 19.01
N ARG A 148 -9.94 -32.58 18.53
CA ARG A 148 -8.73 -32.49 17.68
C ARG A 148 -8.98 -31.72 16.39
N GLN A 149 -10.12 -31.93 15.72
CA GLN A 149 -10.47 -31.19 14.52
C GLN A 149 -10.73 -29.71 14.82
N PHE A 150 -11.37 -29.41 15.94
CA PHE A 150 -11.65 -28.05 16.38
C PHE A 150 -10.35 -27.30 16.70
N LEU A 151 -9.45 -27.88 17.49
CA LEU A 151 -8.16 -27.29 17.82
C LEU A 151 -7.32 -27.04 16.56
N ARG A 152 -7.26 -28.00 15.64
CA ARG A 152 -6.57 -27.81 14.34
C ARG A 152 -7.14 -26.63 13.55
N ARG A 153 -8.47 -26.55 13.43
CA ARG A 153 -9.12 -25.42 12.73
C ARG A 153 -8.89 -24.09 13.43
N LEU A 154 -8.89 -24.07 14.76
CA LEU A 154 -8.57 -22.87 15.53
C LEU A 154 -7.14 -22.43 15.27
N ASP A 155 -6.16 -23.32 15.35
CA ASP A 155 -4.75 -23.03 15.11
C ASP A 155 -4.52 -22.55 13.66
N GLU A 156 -5.15 -23.19 12.68
CA GLU A 156 -5.12 -22.75 11.28
C GLU A 156 -5.68 -21.34 11.12
N LYS A 157 -6.84 -21.04 11.70
CA LYS A 157 -7.45 -19.70 11.64
C LYS A 157 -6.63 -18.64 12.37
N LEU A 158 -6.07 -18.99 13.52
CA LEU A 158 -5.18 -18.12 14.29
C LEU A 158 -3.92 -17.80 13.47
N ALA A 159 -3.29 -18.81 12.86
CA ALA A 159 -2.12 -18.65 12.01
C ALA A 159 -2.44 -17.80 10.77
N GLU A 160 -3.58 -18.03 10.12
CA GLU A 160 -4.07 -17.23 8.99
C GLU A 160 -4.23 -15.75 9.38
N GLU A 161 -4.91 -15.46 10.49
CA GLU A 161 -5.13 -14.08 10.94
C GLU A 161 -3.83 -13.40 11.39
N GLN A 162 -2.95 -14.12 12.09
CA GLN A 162 -1.62 -13.62 12.43
C GLN A 162 -0.79 -13.31 11.18
N ALA A 163 -0.83 -14.17 10.16
CA ALA A 163 -0.13 -13.93 8.90
C ALA A 163 -0.70 -12.70 8.19
N LYS A 164 -2.03 -12.59 8.06
CA LYS A 164 -2.69 -11.41 7.48
C LYS A 164 -2.32 -10.13 8.23
N PHE A 165 -2.33 -10.17 9.56
CA PHE A 165 -1.99 -9.02 10.40
C PHE A 165 -0.53 -8.60 10.22
N LYS A 166 0.42 -9.54 10.22
CA LYS A 166 1.84 -9.27 9.95
C LYS A 166 2.04 -8.64 8.58
N THR A 167 1.36 -9.14 7.55
CA THR A 167 1.43 -8.56 6.19
C THR A 167 0.88 -7.13 6.15
N ARG A 168 -0.25 -6.87 6.82
CA ARG A 168 -0.81 -5.51 6.95
C ARG A 168 0.14 -4.58 7.69
N LEU A 169 0.72 -5.03 8.81
CA LEU A 169 1.71 -4.25 9.56
C LEU A 169 2.96 -3.95 8.73
N ALA A 170 3.48 -4.91 7.99
CA ALA A 170 4.64 -4.70 7.12
C ALA A 170 4.35 -3.66 6.04
N SER A 171 3.17 -3.73 5.40
CA SER A 171 2.72 -2.73 4.42
C SER A 171 2.58 -1.34 5.06
N MET A 172 1.91 -1.24 6.20
CA MET A 172 1.74 0.01 6.93
C MET A 172 3.08 0.61 7.36
N LEU A 173 4.00 -0.20 7.88
CA LEU A 173 5.34 0.22 8.27
C LEU A 173 6.14 0.71 7.05
N GLY A 174 6.04 0.03 5.91
CA GLY A 174 6.66 0.47 4.66
C GLY A 174 6.14 1.83 4.20
N ARG A 175 4.82 2.04 4.25
CA ARG A 175 4.20 3.33 3.91
C ARG A 175 4.62 4.43 4.88
N LEU A 176 4.65 4.17 6.19
CA LEU A 176 5.10 5.12 7.20
C LEU A 176 6.56 5.51 7.01
N LYS A 177 7.46 4.54 6.74
CA LYS A 177 8.86 4.83 6.41
C LYS A 177 9.00 5.65 5.13
N GLY A 178 8.20 5.35 4.11
CA GLY A 178 8.16 6.13 2.87
C GLY A 178 7.72 7.57 3.10
N ILE A 179 6.69 7.78 3.92
CA ILE A 179 6.22 9.11 4.31
C ILE A 179 7.28 9.84 5.13
N ASP A 180 7.92 9.19 6.11
CA ASP A 180 8.97 9.81 6.93
C ASP A 180 10.18 10.25 6.07
N ALA A 181 10.61 9.39 5.13
CA ALA A 181 11.68 9.73 4.19
C ALA A 181 11.29 10.90 3.26
N ALA A 182 10.09 10.86 2.70
CA ALA A 182 9.58 11.93 1.83
C ALA A 182 9.42 13.25 2.59
N LEU A 183 8.95 13.22 3.84
CA LEU A 183 8.80 14.39 4.69
C LEU A 183 10.16 14.98 5.05
N LYS A 184 11.15 14.16 5.40
CA LYS A 184 12.53 14.63 5.66
C LYS A 184 13.15 15.30 4.43
N ALA A 185 13.01 14.68 3.25
CA ALA A 185 13.50 15.24 1.99
C ALA A 185 12.81 16.57 1.65
N ARG A 186 11.47 16.64 1.81
CA ARG A 186 10.68 17.86 1.64
C ARG A 186 11.12 18.95 2.62
N ALA A 187 11.30 18.62 3.88
CA ALA A 187 11.70 19.58 4.91
C ALA A 187 13.10 20.17 4.64
N SER A 188 14.05 19.38 4.12
CA SER A 188 15.35 19.91 3.69
C SER A 188 15.23 20.81 2.46
N ALA A 189 14.41 20.43 1.47
CA ALA A 189 14.18 21.24 0.28
C ALA A 189 13.48 22.57 0.61
N ASP A 190 12.44 22.54 1.45
CA ASP A 190 11.71 23.73 1.90
C ASP A 190 12.63 24.70 2.67
N LYS A 191 13.57 24.19 3.48
CA LYS A 191 14.59 25.03 4.14
C LYS A 191 15.50 25.72 3.11
N GLY A 192 15.92 25.02 2.06
CA GLY A 192 16.72 25.59 0.97
C GLY A 192 15.95 26.64 0.16
N ALA A 193 14.70 26.33 -0.18
CA ALA A 193 13.79 27.25 -0.87
C ALA A 193 13.57 28.53 -0.06
N HIS A 194 13.32 28.40 1.26
CA HIS A 194 13.11 29.56 2.12
C HIS A 194 14.34 30.47 2.19
N LYS A 195 15.54 29.91 2.35
CA LYS A 195 16.80 30.69 2.31
C LYS A 195 16.95 31.44 0.98
N SER A 196 16.66 30.78 -0.12
CA SER A 196 16.74 31.37 -1.47
C SER A 196 15.75 32.52 -1.65
N GLN A 197 14.53 32.40 -1.11
CA GLN A 197 13.53 33.46 -1.12
C GLN A 197 13.94 34.67 -0.26
N VAL A 198 14.55 34.43 0.90
CA VAL A 198 15.07 35.51 1.76
C VAL A 198 16.21 36.23 1.04
N LEU A 199 17.15 35.50 0.43
CA LEU A 199 18.22 36.08 -0.37
C LEU A 199 17.66 36.90 -1.55
N TRP A 200 16.71 36.33 -2.30
CA TRP A 200 16.08 37.00 -3.44
C TRP A 200 15.37 38.30 -3.02
N SER A 201 14.63 38.29 -1.92
CA SER A 201 13.95 39.50 -1.42
C SER A 201 14.93 40.56 -0.94
N ALA A 202 16.05 40.17 -0.31
CA ALA A 202 17.13 41.10 0.03
C ALA A 202 17.79 41.72 -1.23
N CYS A 203 18.04 40.92 -2.26
CA CYS A 203 18.60 41.40 -3.54
C CYS A 203 17.60 42.30 -4.28
N GLN A 204 16.30 41.99 -4.22
CA GLN A 204 15.26 42.82 -4.79
C GLN A 204 15.15 44.16 -4.05
N ALA A 205 15.29 44.17 -2.72
CA ALA A 205 15.31 45.40 -1.94
C ALA A 205 16.48 46.32 -2.36
N LEU A 206 17.67 45.76 -2.60
CA LEU A 206 18.80 46.48 -3.18
C LEU A 206 18.44 47.09 -4.54
N ALA A 207 17.91 46.29 -5.49
CA ALA A 207 17.55 46.80 -6.81
C ALA A 207 16.45 47.87 -6.78
N MET A 208 15.50 47.76 -5.85
CA MET A 208 14.47 48.79 -5.64
C MET A 208 15.08 50.07 -5.04
N SER A 209 16.02 49.96 -4.11
CA SER A 209 16.70 51.12 -3.53
C SER A 209 17.41 52.00 -4.55
N LEU A 210 17.89 51.42 -5.66
CA LEU A 210 18.52 52.14 -6.78
C LEU A 210 17.51 52.92 -7.63
N LYS A 211 16.23 52.48 -7.65
CA LYS A 211 15.16 53.08 -8.45
C LYS A 211 14.29 54.05 -7.67
N VAL A 212 14.23 53.91 -6.33
CA VAL A 212 13.37 54.73 -5.48
C VAL A 212 13.85 56.17 -5.48
N VAL A 213 12.95 57.08 -5.87
CA VAL A 213 13.17 58.52 -5.85
C VAL A 213 12.45 59.11 -4.65
N LYS A 214 13.15 59.89 -3.82
CA LYS A 214 12.50 60.71 -2.80
C LYS A 214 11.80 61.88 -3.49
N GLY A 215 10.47 61.90 -3.48
CA GLY A 215 9.69 63.01 -4.03
C GLY A 215 10.01 64.33 -3.33
N ASN A 216 10.00 65.43 -4.09
CA ASN A 216 10.22 66.82 -3.63
C ASN A 216 11.61 67.15 -3.08
N VAL A 217 12.61 66.30 -3.31
CA VAL A 217 14.00 66.54 -2.88
C VAL A 217 14.89 66.76 -4.11
N PRO A 218 15.75 67.79 -4.13
CA PRO A 218 16.65 68.04 -5.26
C PRO A 218 17.68 66.90 -5.42
N TRP A 219 18.15 66.67 -6.65
CA TRP A 219 19.02 65.53 -7.02
C TRP A 219 20.23 65.30 -6.11
N HIS A 220 20.80 66.34 -5.49
CA HIS A 220 21.98 66.24 -4.62
C HIS A 220 21.70 65.62 -3.24
N GLU A 221 20.46 65.68 -2.77
CA GLU A 221 20.01 65.12 -1.48
C GLU A 221 19.31 63.75 -1.63
N GLN A 222 19.24 63.21 -2.85
CA GLN A 222 18.60 61.93 -3.14
C GLN A 222 19.47 60.71 -2.77
N LEU A 223 20.72 60.93 -2.36
CA LEU A 223 21.65 59.86 -1.98
C LEU A 223 21.26 59.18 -0.66
N ARG A 224 21.42 57.86 -0.62
CA ARG A 224 21.23 57.03 0.57
C ARG A 224 22.28 55.91 0.59
N PRO A 225 22.96 55.66 1.72
CA PRO A 225 23.91 54.56 1.84
C PRO A 225 23.23 53.20 1.63
N LEU A 226 23.93 52.30 0.95
CA LEU A 226 23.46 50.93 0.64
C LEU A 226 23.91 49.89 1.68
N THR A 227 24.46 50.35 2.82
CA THR A 227 25.02 49.49 3.87
C THR A 227 24.00 48.51 4.44
N CYS A 228 22.76 48.95 4.62
CA CYS A 228 21.69 48.13 5.19
C CYS A 228 21.35 46.98 4.25
N GLU A 229 21.16 47.28 2.97
CA GLU A 229 20.79 46.34 1.92
C GLU A 229 21.91 45.31 1.69
N ILE A 230 23.17 45.76 1.67
CA ILE A 230 24.33 44.86 1.54
C ILE A 230 24.47 43.96 2.78
N SER A 231 24.28 44.49 3.99
CA SER A 231 24.33 43.68 5.22
C SER A 231 23.22 42.64 5.27
N ALA A 232 22.03 42.97 4.75
CA ALA A 232 20.91 42.03 4.64
C ALA A 232 21.22 40.91 3.65
N ILE A 233 21.82 41.21 2.50
CA ILE A 233 22.27 40.20 1.53
C ILE A 233 23.34 39.30 2.14
N ASN A 234 24.33 39.88 2.84
CA ASN A 234 25.39 39.10 3.48
C ASN A 234 24.86 38.21 4.62
N SER A 235 23.79 38.62 5.30
CA SER A 235 23.14 37.84 6.35
C SER A 235 22.23 36.73 5.79
N ALA A 236 21.67 36.95 4.60
CA ALA A 236 20.79 36.01 3.92
C ALA A 236 21.56 34.95 3.11
N ALA A 237 22.77 35.28 2.66
CA ALA A 237 23.65 34.38 1.92
C ALA A 237 24.16 33.24 2.83
N SER A 238 24.40 32.07 2.23
CA SER A 238 25.10 31.00 2.94
C SER A 238 26.58 31.36 3.03
N ALA A 239 27.26 30.94 4.10
CA ALA A 239 28.69 31.24 4.29
C ALA A 239 29.59 30.69 3.15
N ASP A 240 29.09 29.71 2.41
CA ASP A 240 29.80 29.03 1.31
C ASP A 240 29.53 29.64 -0.08
N ASP A 241 28.66 30.66 -0.19
CA ASP A 241 28.28 31.25 -1.49
C ASP A 241 29.38 32.22 -2.00
N GLU A 242 30.44 31.66 -2.60
CA GLU A 242 31.58 32.42 -3.14
C GLU A 242 31.15 33.49 -4.15
N PHE A 243 30.17 33.18 -5.00
CA PHE A 243 29.65 34.12 -6.00
C PHE A 243 29.07 35.39 -5.36
N VAL A 244 28.27 35.25 -4.30
CA VAL A 244 27.67 36.41 -3.61
C VAL A 244 28.76 37.27 -3.00
N SER A 245 29.75 36.64 -2.36
CA SER A 245 30.88 37.36 -1.77
C SER A 245 31.72 38.12 -2.82
N ALA A 246 31.96 37.49 -3.98
CA ALA A 246 32.71 38.11 -5.08
C ALA A 246 31.95 39.30 -5.68
N VAL A 247 30.64 39.17 -5.91
CA VAL A 247 29.82 40.25 -6.44
C VAL A 247 29.71 41.41 -5.45
N LEU A 248 29.55 41.13 -4.15
CA LEU A 248 29.54 42.18 -3.12
C LEU A 248 30.87 42.94 -3.04
N ASN A 249 32.01 42.24 -3.17
CA ASN A 249 33.33 42.86 -3.24
C ASN A 249 33.55 43.68 -4.52
N GLY A 250 32.84 43.35 -5.60
CA GLY A 250 32.87 44.08 -6.87
C GLY A 250 32.08 45.39 -6.86
N ILE A 251 31.24 45.64 -5.85
CA ILE A 251 30.48 46.89 -5.75
C ILE A 251 31.42 48.05 -5.35
N PRO A 252 31.41 49.19 -6.05
CA PRO A 252 32.22 50.35 -5.69
C PRO A 252 31.96 50.83 -4.26
N ARG A 253 33.03 51.11 -3.51
CA ARG A 253 32.95 51.58 -2.11
C ARG A 253 32.15 52.88 -1.96
N GLU A 254 32.21 53.74 -2.98
CA GLU A 254 31.43 54.98 -3.04
C GLU A 254 29.92 54.71 -3.03
N ALA A 255 29.46 53.69 -3.75
CA ALA A 255 28.05 53.28 -3.75
C ALA A 255 27.62 52.76 -2.37
N VAL A 256 28.50 52.04 -1.67
CA VAL A 256 28.20 51.48 -0.34
C VAL A 256 28.04 52.59 0.71
N GLN A 257 28.99 53.51 0.79
CA GLN A 257 29.06 54.51 1.86
C GLN A 257 28.20 55.75 1.60
N ARG A 258 28.23 56.28 0.38
CA ARG A 258 27.52 57.51 0.00
C ARG A 258 26.14 57.21 -0.57
N GLY A 259 26.02 56.10 -1.30
CA GLY A 259 24.86 55.80 -2.12
C GLY A 259 25.07 56.14 -3.59
N VAL A 260 24.06 55.79 -4.38
CA VAL A 260 24.05 55.95 -5.83
C VAL A 260 22.96 56.95 -6.21
N TYR A 261 23.23 57.81 -7.20
CA TYR A 261 22.21 58.68 -7.76
C TYR A 261 21.22 57.85 -8.59
N PRO A 262 19.90 57.95 -8.34
CA PRO A 262 18.93 57.22 -9.14
C PRO A 262 18.91 57.72 -10.59
N GLU A 263 18.37 56.89 -11.50
CA GLU A 263 18.26 57.20 -12.93
C GLU A 263 17.62 58.57 -13.20
N THR A 264 16.62 58.97 -12.40
CA THR A 264 15.95 60.26 -12.51
C THR A 264 16.87 61.43 -12.16
N ALA A 265 17.69 61.30 -11.11
CA ALA A 265 18.67 62.32 -10.72
C ALA A 265 19.73 62.50 -11.80
N LEU A 266 20.23 61.40 -12.37
CA LEU A 266 21.19 61.44 -13.47
C LEU A 266 20.60 62.06 -14.73
N ARG A 267 19.32 61.81 -15.03
CA ARG A 267 18.60 62.46 -16.15
C ARG A 267 18.49 63.97 -15.97
N GLU A 268 18.08 64.43 -14.79
CA GLU A 268 18.00 65.87 -14.48
C GLU A 268 19.37 66.57 -14.57
N ARG A 269 20.41 65.90 -14.05
CA ARG A 269 21.80 66.40 -14.11
C ARG A 269 22.32 66.42 -15.55
N PHE A 270 21.98 65.41 -16.36
CA PHE A 270 22.39 65.32 -17.76
C PHE A 270 21.93 66.54 -18.56
N LEU A 271 20.70 67.02 -18.37
CA LEU A 271 20.20 68.20 -19.09
C LEU A 271 21.03 69.48 -18.84
N LYS A 272 21.64 69.61 -17.66
CA LYS A 272 22.55 70.72 -17.35
C LYS A 272 23.89 70.54 -18.06
N ILE A 273 24.43 69.33 -18.00
CA ILE A 273 25.70 68.96 -18.62
C ILE A 273 25.62 69.05 -20.14
N GLU A 274 24.52 68.62 -20.74
CA GLU A 274 24.27 68.74 -22.17
C GLU A 274 24.31 70.21 -22.61
N ARG A 275 23.74 71.13 -21.82
CA ARG A 275 23.77 72.58 -22.11
C ARG A 275 25.17 73.16 -21.98
N GLU A 276 25.92 72.76 -20.95
CA GLU A 276 27.28 73.25 -20.69
C GLU A 276 28.31 72.67 -21.68
N ALA A 277 28.21 71.37 -21.97
CA ALA A 277 29.05 70.69 -22.96
C ALA A 277 28.82 71.27 -24.37
N ARG A 278 27.57 71.60 -24.75
CA ARG A 278 27.27 72.28 -26.02
C ARG A 278 27.91 73.66 -26.14
N ARG A 279 28.07 74.38 -25.03
CA ARG A 279 28.75 75.70 -24.99
C ARG A 279 30.26 75.58 -25.19
N LEU A 280 30.82 74.40 -24.96
CA LEU A 280 32.26 74.16 -24.91
C LEU A 280 32.75 73.16 -25.96
N ALA A 281 31.91 72.87 -26.95
CA ALA A 281 32.16 71.89 -28.01
C ALA A 281 33.41 72.18 -28.87
N LEU A 282 33.82 73.45 -29.00
CA LEU A 282 34.98 73.84 -29.82
C LEU A 282 36.32 73.81 -29.08
N VAL A 283 36.31 73.58 -27.76
CA VAL A 283 37.52 73.70 -26.95
C VAL A 283 38.26 72.36 -26.94
N PRO A 284 39.52 72.31 -27.43
CA PRO A 284 40.31 71.08 -27.48
C PRO A 284 40.80 70.61 -26.09
N ASP A 285 41.32 69.38 -26.01
CA ASP A 285 41.75 68.73 -24.76
C ASP A 285 42.88 69.45 -24.01
N THR A 286 43.75 70.17 -24.72
CA THR A 286 44.88 70.92 -24.16
C THR A 286 44.47 72.21 -23.45
N GLY A 287 43.17 72.51 -23.42
CA GLY A 287 42.67 73.83 -23.06
C GLY A 287 42.90 74.85 -24.17
N ALA A 288 42.19 75.97 -24.10
CA ALA A 288 42.29 77.04 -25.09
C ALA A 288 42.52 78.41 -24.42
N SER A 289 42.79 79.43 -25.23
CA SER A 289 42.83 80.81 -24.75
C SER A 289 41.40 81.31 -24.43
N LEU A 290 41.26 82.26 -23.51
CA LEU A 290 39.96 82.83 -23.10
C LEU A 290 39.07 83.29 -24.28
N PRO A 291 39.60 83.88 -25.37
CA PRO A 291 38.79 84.22 -26.55
C PRO A 291 38.12 83.00 -27.20
N VAL A 292 38.75 81.83 -27.20
CA VAL A 292 38.20 80.60 -27.78
C VAL A 292 37.02 80.09 -26.95
N TYR A 293 37.08 80.21 -25.63
CA TYR A 293 35.93 79.92 -24.76
C TYR A 293 34.75 80.84 -25.04
N PHE A 294 35.00 82.14 -25.24
CA PHE A 294 33.97 83.13 -25.58
C PHE A 294 33.36 82.85 -26.97
N LEU A 295 34.20 82.53 -27.96
CA LEU A 295 33.73 82.14 -29.31
C LEU A 295 32.90 80.86 -29.28
N SER A 296 33.34 79.84 -28.53
CA SER A 296 32.57 78.61 -28.35
C SER A 296 31.20 78.87 -27.74
N TYR A 297 31.13 79.76 -26.75
CA TYR A 297 29.87 80.18 -26.15
C TYR A 297 28.94 80.90 -27.16
N LEU A 298 29.46 81.88 -27.90
CA LEU A 298 28.68 82.59 -28.93
C LEU A 298 28.21 81.64 -30.04
N GLN A 299 29.10 80.78 -30.53
CA GLN A 299 28.78 79.81 -31.58
C GLN A 299 27.67 78.85 -31.14
N SER A 300 27.67 78.40 -29.87
CA SER A 300 26.62 77.53 -29.35
C SER A 300 25.21 78.15 -29.33
N PHE A 301 25.12 79.48 -29.40
CA PHE A 301 23.84 80.20 -29.47
C PHE A 301 23.33 80.34 -30.91
N PHE A 302 24.23 80.50 -31.89
CA PHE A 302 23.88 80.70 -33.30
C PHE A 302 23.86 79.42 -34.14
N LEU A 303 24.55 78.36 -33.71
CA LEU A 303 24.48 77.06 -34.38
C LEU A 303 23.11 76.42 -34.19
N ILE A 304 22.37 76.30 -35.28
CA ILE A 304 21.21 75.42 -35.37
C ILE A 304 21.75 73.98 -35.34
N PRO A 305 21.34 73.12 -34.38
CA PRO A 305 21.78 71.74 -34.36
C PRO A 305 21.38 71.07 -35.68
N ASN A 306 22.35 70.62 -36.47
CA ASN A 306 22.09 69.74 -37.60
C ASN A 306 21.72 68.38 -37.02
N VAL A 307 20.44 68.18 -36.73
CA VAL A 307 19.94 66.93 -36.15
C VAL A 307 20.09 65.82 -37.19
N ARG A 308 21.23 65.12 -37.18
CA ARG A 308 21.32 63.81 -37.81
C ARG A 308 20.50 62.86 -36.93
N THR A 309 19.31 62.48 -37.40
CA THR A 309 18.50 61.49 -36.69
C THR A 309 19.26 60.19 -36.58
N ILE A 310 19.10 59.49 -35.45
CA ILE A 310 19.69 58.17 -35.25
C ILE A 310 19.21 57.27 -36.39
N SER A 311 20.15 56.67 -37.11
CA SER A 311 19.83 55.83 -38.25
C SER A 311 19.13 54.54 -37.77
N GLN A 312 18.25 53.95 -38.59
CA GLN A 312 17.62 52.67 -38.21
C GLN A 312 18.65 51.54 -38.07
N ALA A 313 19.76 51.61 -38.83
CA ALA A 313 20.92 50.73 -38.69
C ALA A 313 21.57 50.82 -37.30
N GLU A 314 21.75 52.04 -36.78
CA GLU A 314 22.28 52.30 -35.43
C GLU A 314 21.34 51.82 -34.32
N LEU A 315 20.04 51.75 -34.57
CA LEU A 315 19.06 51.16 -33.64
C LEU A 315 19.04 49.63 -33.68
N GLY A 316 19.44 49.04 -34.82
CA GLY A 316 19.53 47.59 -35.03
C GLY A 316 20.85 46.97 -34.62
N ASP A 317 21.73 47.72 -33.93
CA ASP A 317 23.08 47.31 -33.55
C ASP A 317 23.96 46.87 -34.75
N GLU A 318 23.74 47.47 -35.93
CA GLU A 318 24.59 47.26 -37.11
C GLU A 318 25.93 48.03 -36.96
N PRO A 319 27.01 47.59 -37.64
CA PRO A 319 28.30 48.28 -37.55
C PRO A 319 28.22 49.67 -38.22
N VAL A 320 28.21 50.73 -37.41
CA VAL A 320 28.21 52.12 -37.85
C VAL A 320 29.59 52.74 -37.61
N SER A 321 30.09 53.54 -38.56
CA SER A 321 31.31 54.32 -38.37
C SER A 321 31.05 55.51 -37.46
N PHE A 322 31.80 55.62 -36.37
CA PHE A 322 31.68 56.70 -35.39
C PHE A 322 32.75 57.81 -35.57
N GLU A 323 33.58 57.73 -36.61
CA GLU A 323 34.74 58.61 -36.81
C GLU A 323 34.37 60.05 -37.20
N GLU A 324 33.18 60.26 -37.76
CA GLU A 324 32.72 61.56 -38.28
C GLU A 324 31.71 62.27 -37.35
N LEU A 325 31.50 61.76 -36.13
CA LEU A 325 30.52 62.35 -35.22
C LEU A 325 31.03 63.63 -34.57
N ASP A 326 30.28 64.71 -34.75
CA ASP A 326 30.53 65.97 -34.05
C ASP A 326 30.07 65.89 -32.57
N THR A 327 30.61 66.77 -31.72
CA THR A 327 30.25 66.85 -30.30
C THR A 327 28.75 67.07 -30.09
N TYR A 328 28.11 67.87 -30.97
CA TYR A 328 26.66 68.09 -30.93
C TYR A 328 25.87 66.81 -31.26
N ASP A 329 26.35 66.05 -32.25
CA ASP A 329 25.75 64.78 -32.68
C ASP A 329 25.86 63.70 -31.59
N ILE A 330 26.98 63.67 -30.86
CA ILE A 330 27.21 62.78 -29.72
C ILE A 330 26.26 63.11 -28.57
N LEU A 331 26.17 64.40 -28.19
CA LEU A 331 25.31 64.84 -27.09
C LEU A 331 23.82 64.58 -27.38
N LEU A 332 23.40 64.73 -28.64
CA LEU A 332 22.02 64.46 -29.06
C LEU A 332 21.69 62.96 -28.99
N ARG A 333 22.62 62.09 -29.43
CA ARG A 333 22.49 60.63 -29.29
C ARG A 333 22.45 60.19 -27.83
N ALA A 334 23.34 60.73 -27.01
CA ALA A 334 23.33 60.47 -25.58
C ALA A 334 22.00 60.88 -24.94
N ARG A 335 21.46 62.06 -25.29
CA ARG A 335 20.15 62.51 -24.81
C ARG A 335 19.03 61.54 -25.16
N TYR A 336 19.00 61.06 -26.40
CA TYR A 336 17.99 60.12 -26.85
C TYR A 336 17.94 58.85 -25.97
N TRP A 337 19.10 58.30 -25.61
CA TRP A 337 19.19 57.11 -24.76
C TRP A 337 18.91 57.42 -23.27
N VAL A 338 19.34 58.58 -22.77
CA VAL A 338 19.03 59.05 -21.40
C VAL A 338 17.53 59.25 -21.20
N ASP A 339 16.82 59.82 -22.18
CA ASP A 339 15.38 60.01 -22.13
C ASP A 339 14.63 58.66 -22.11
N ARG A 340 15.21 57.62 -22.71
CA ARG A 340 14.68 56.23 -22.70
C ARG A 340 15.12 55.40 -21.48
N GLY A 341 16.06 55.90 -20.68
CA GLY A 341 16.59 55.22 -19.51
C GLY A 341 17.70 54.21 -19.79
N ASP A 342 18.25 54.16 -21.02
CA ASP A 342 19.41 53.33 -21.33
C ASP A 342 20.70 54.12 -21.10
N PHE A 343 21.15 54.11 -19.85
CA PHE A 343 22.37 54.80 -19.44
C PHE A 343 23.66 54.13 -19.95
N ALA A 344 23.61 52.83 -20.30
CA ALA A 344 24.77 52.12 -20.82
C ALA A 344 25.12 52.61 -22.23
N ARG A 345 24.12 52.68 -23.13
CA ARG A 345 24.30 53.25 -24.47
C ARG A 345 24.66 54.74 -24.38
N ALA A 346 23.99 55.49 -23.51
CA ALA A 346 24.31 56.90 -23.30
C ALA A 346 25.77 57.12 -22.84
N LEU A 347 26.27 56.33 -21.89
CA LEU A 347 27.66 56.39 -21.45
C LEU A 347 28.62 56.05 -22.59
N GLY A 348 28.27 55.08 -23.44
CA GLY A 348 29.01 54.74 -24.65
C GLY A 348 29.22 55.95 -25.57
N TYR A 349 28.14 56.67 -25.90
CA TYR A 349 28.24 57.91 -26.70
C TYR A 349 29.03 58.99 -25.96
N MET A 350 28.80 59.21 -24.68
CA MET A 350 29.51 60.23 -23.90
C MET A 350 31.03 59.97 -23.80
N ASN A 351 31.47 58.71 -23.87
CA ASN A 351 32.90 58.37 -23.93
C ASN A 351 33.57 58.79 -25.26
N LEU A 352 32.79 58.98 -26.32
CA LEU A 352 33.26 59.51 -27.62
C LEU A 352 33.47 61.03 -27.58
N LEU A 353 33.10 61.71 -26.49
CA LEU A 353 33.38 63.13 -26.34
C LEU A 353 34.89 63.38 -26.18
N HIS A 354 35.32 64.52 -26.71
CA HIS A 354 36.67 65.04 -26.62
C HIS A 354 36.63 66.47 -26.06
N GLY A 355 37.78 66.99 -25.65
CA GLY A 355 37.96 68.37 -25.24
C GLY A 355 37.31 68.74 -23.91
N ALA A 356 36.97 70.03 -23.78
CA ALA A 356 36.33 70.55 -22.58
C ALA A 356 34.89 70.02 -22.38
N ALA A 357 34.22 69.58 -23.45
CA ALA A 357 32.92 68.90 -23.33
C ALA A 357 33.04 67.59 -22.54
N ARG A 358 34.12 66.82 -22.77
CA ARG A 358 34.40 65.59 -22.03
C ARG A 358 34.74 65.86 -20.56
N SER A 359 35.52 66.91 -20.29
CA SER A 359 35.94 67.21 -18.92
C SER A 359 34.75 67.57 -18.02
N ILE A 360 33.76 68.31 -18.52
CA ILE A 360 32.51 68.62 -17.80
C ILE A 360 31.63 67.38 -17.64
N ALA A 361 31.55 66.55 -18.67
CA ALA A 361 30.80 65.32 -18.63
C ALA A 361 31.43 64.27 -17.69
N ARG A 362 32.72 64.39 -17.35
CA ARG A 362 33.49 63.39 -16.60
C ARG A 362 32.82 62.97 -15.31
N ASP A 363 32.35 63.93 -14.53
CA ASP A 363 31.74 63.64 -13.23
C ASP A 363 30.41 62.90 -13.39
N TRP A 364 29.62 63.23 -14.41
CA TRP A 364 28.38 62.50 -14.70
C TRP A 364 28.66 61.12 -15.28
N MET A 365 29.69 60.97 -16.11
CA MET A 365 30.12 59.67 -16.61
C MET A 365 30.60 58.76 -15.47
N ALA A 366 31.30 59.31 -14.48
CA ALA A 366 31.72 58.56 -13.29
C ALA A 366 30.51 58.10 -12.46
N GLU A 367 29.56 59.00 -12.16
CA GLU A 367 28.35 58.63 -11.43
C GLU A 367 27.48 57.61 -12.17
N THR A 368 27.33 57.77 -13.49
CA THR A 368 26.61 56.82 -14.33
C THR A 368 27.28 55.45 -14.34
N ARG A 369 28.63 55.40 -14.33
CA ARG A 369 29.37 54.13 -14.23
C ARG A 369 29.07 53.43 -12.90
N ILE A 370 29.11 54.15 -11.78
CA ILE A 370 28.81 53.60 -10.45
C ILE A 370 27.37 53.05 -10.42
N LEU A 371 26.40 53.77 -11.01
CA LEU A 371 25.03 53.27 -11.13
C LEU A 371 24.96 51.97 -11.95
N LEU A 372 25.61 51.92 -13.10
CA LEU A 372 25.58 50.73 -13.96
C LEU A 372 26.26 49.53 -13.31
N GLU A 373 27.41 49.72 -12.66
CA GLU A 373 28.13 48.66 -11.92
C GLU A 373 27.28 48.10 -10.78
N THR A 374 26.61 48.97 -10.02
CA THR A 374 25.73 48.56 -8.91
C THR A 374 24.44 47.88 -9.41
N GLN A 375 23.87 48.35 -10.52
CA GLN A 375 22.69 47.75 -11.15
C GLN A 375 23.02 46.36 -11.73
N GLN A 376 24.19 46.22 -12.35
CA GLN A 376 24.69 44.94 -12.85
C GLN A 376 24.90 43.96 -11.70
N ALA A 377 25.56 44.39 -10.61
CA ALA A 377 25.73 43.58 -9.42
C ALA A 377 24.38 43.15 -8.82
N ALA A 378 23.42 44.07 -8.67
CA ALA A 378 22.09 43.77 -8.17
C ALA A 378 21.35 42.75 -9.05
N THR A 379 21.45 42.89 -10.38
CA THR A 379 20.80 41.99 -11.34
C THR A 379 21.45 40.60 -11.32
N ALA A 380 22.78 40.54 -11.23
CA ALA A 380 23.53 39.29 -11.07
C ALA A 380 23.14 38.56 -9.78
N LEU A 381 22.97 39.27 -8.66
CA LEU A 381 22.53 38.68 -7.40
C LEU A 381 21.09 38.18 -7.45
N ILE A 382 20.17 38.93 -8.06
CA ILE A 382 18.77 38.51 -8.24
C ILE A 382 18.67 37.26 -9.10
N THR A 383 19.37 37.24 -10.23
CA THR A 383 19.38 36.08 -11.15
C THR A 383 20.00 34.86 -10.50
N HIS A 384 21.06 35.04 -9.71
CA HIS A 384 21.66 33.96 -8.91
C HIS A 384 20.69 33.43 -7.84
N ALA A 385 20.06 34.30 -7.05
CA ALA A 385 19.09 33.89 -6.04
C ALA A 385 17.87 33.18 -6.65
N ALA A 386 17.40 33.64 -7.82
CA ALA A 386 16.33 32.99 -8.57
C ALA A 386 16.77 31.60 -9.10
N ALA A 387 17.99 31.47 -9.62
CA ALA A 387 18.54 30.20 -10.08
C ALA A 387 18.66 29.19 -8.94
N ILE A 388 19.12 29.61 -7.76
CA ILE A 388 19.16 28.76 -6.57
C ILE A 388 17.74 28.37 -6.15
N GLY A 389 16.78 29.30 -6.16
CA GLY A 389 15.38 29.01 -5.85
C GLY A 389 14.77 27.93 -6.75
N LEU A 390 15.14 27.93 -8.04
CA LEU A 390 14.71 26.91 -9.01
C LEU A 390 15.30 25.52 -8.74
N LEU A 391 16.43 25.40 -8.03
CA LEU A 391 17.00 24.10 -7.66
C LEU A 391 16.17 23.36 -6.60
N TYR A 392 15.33 24.08 -5.85
CA TYR A 392 14.51 23.54 -4.76
C TYR A 392 13.03 23.38 -5.11
N LEU A 393 12.64 23.80 -6.32
CA LEU A 393 11.32 23.57 -6.92
C LEU A 393 11.32 22.24 -7.67
#